data_AF-A0A026WB54-F1
#
_entry.id   AF-A0A026WB54-F1
#
_cell.length_a   1.000
_cell.length_b   1.000
_cell.length_c   1.000
_cell.angle_alpha   90.00
_cell.angle_beta   90.00
_cell.angle_gamma   90.00
#
_symmetry.space_group_name_H-M   'P 1'
#
loop_
_entity.id
_entity.type
_entity.pdbx_description
1 polymer ?
#
loop_
_entity_poly.entity_id
_entity_poly.type
_entity_poly.pdbx_seq_one_letter_code
_entity_poly.pdbx_strand_id
1 'polypeptide(L)'
;MKICGPKYALCGLVLSVWGIFQLLLMGIFFYIRSVALVEDLPLGERNFTSLSNFYDVVERGYLQNAYNCWIAACIYVLTFLFSGHQFYLNSRSSLSV
;
A
#
# COMPACT_ATOMS: atom_id res chain seq x y z
N MET A 1 -2.25 18.24 19.70
CA MET A 1 -3.11 19.16 18.92
C MET A 1 -4.13 18.33 18.17
N LYS A 2 -5.42 18.72 18.17
CA LYS A 2 -6.49 18.04 17.43
C LYS A 2 -6.47 18.56 16.00
N ILE A 3 -5.98 17.76 15.05
CA ILE A 3 -5.78 18.20 13.66
C ILE A 3 -6.94 17.72 12.77
N CYS A 4 -7.57 16.59 13.10
CA CYS A 4 -8.71 16.03 12.36
C CYS A 4 -9.90 15.77 13.30
N GLY A 5 -11.12 16.06 12.83
CA GLY A 5 -12.35 15.76 13.57
C GLY A 5 -12.60 14.24 13.70
N PRO A 6 -13.43 13.80 14.67
CA PRO A 6 -13.62 12.38 15.01
C PRO A 6 -14.14 11.53 13.84
N LYS A 7 -15.01 12.09 12.99
CA LYS A 7 -15.56 11.41 11.80
C LYS A 7 -14.49 11.14 10.73
N TYR A 8 -13.60 12.11 10.51
CA TYR A 8 -12.52 11.98 9.52
C TYR A 8 -11.43 11.01 9.99
N ALA A 9 -11.11 11.03 11.29
CA ALA A 9 -10.17 10.07 11.88
C ALA A 9 -10.68 8.61 11.76
N LEU A 10 -11.99 8.39 11.93
CA LEU A 10 -12.60 7.08 11.77
C LEU A 10 -12.55 6.58 10.31
N CYS A 11 -12.84 7.47 9.34
CA CYS A 11 -12.67 7.16 7.92
C CYS A 11 -11.22 6.80 7.59
N GLY A 12 -10.25 7.60 8.07
CA GLY A 12 -8.82 7.33 7.89
C GLY A 12 -8.35 6.01 8.48
N LEU A 13 -8.89 5.60 9.64
CA LEU A 13 -8.63 4.29 10.24
C LEU A 13 -9.11 3.15 9.34
N VAL A 14 -10.37 3.19 8.89
CA VAL A 14 -10.96 2.12 8.05
C VAL A 14 -10.22 1.99 6.72
N LEU A 15 -9.96 3.12 6.05
CA LEU A 15 -9.21 3.13 4.80
C LEU A 15 -7.77 2.64 4.98
N SER A 16 -7.12 2.98 6.09
CA SER A 16 -5.77 2.50 6.35
C SER A 16 -5.73 1.00 6.59
N VAL A 17 -6.68 0.44 7.35
CA VAL A 17 -6.77 -1.03 7.54
C VAL A 17 -6.96 -1.73 6.21
N TRP A 18 -7.90 -1.26 5.39
CA TRP A 18 -8.15 -1.80 4.06
C TRP A 18 -6.89 -1.75 3.18
N GLY A 19 -6.23 -0.59 3.11
CA GLY A 19 -5.02 -0.39 2.32
C GLY A 19 -3.86 -1.29 2.76
N ILE A 20 -3.65 -1.47 4.07
CA ILE A 20 -2.61 -2.35 4.61
C ILE A 20 -2.80 -3.77 4.10
N PHE A 21 -3.99 -4.36 4.27
CA PHE A 21 -4.25 -5.73 3.86
C PHE A 21 -4.12 -5.92 2.35
N GLN A 22 -4.71 -5.02 1.55
CA GLN A 22 -4.66 -5.10 0.10
C GLN A 22 -3.22 -4.99 -0.43
N LEU A 23 -2.45 -4.00 0.04
CA LEU A 23 -1.08 -3.77 -0.44
C LEU A 23 -0.09 -4.82 0.03
N LEU A 24 -0.24 -5.37 1.24
CA LEU A 24 0.59 -6.49 1.71
C LEU A 24 0.39 -7.74 0.85
N LEU A 25 -0.87 -8.11 0.60
CA LEU A 25 -1.20 -9.27 -0.22
C LEU A 25 -0.70 -9.07 -1.66
N MET A 26 -0.91 -7.89 -2.25
CA MET A 26 -0.38 -7.58 -3.58
C MET A 26 1.14 -7.62 -3.63
N GLY A 27 1.84 -7.07 -2.62
CA GLY A 27 3.30 -7.14 -2.53
C GLY A 27 3.82 -8.58 -2.50
N ILE A 28 3.15 -9.47 -1.76
CA ILE A 28 3.48 -10.91 -1.74
C ILE A 28 3.25 -11.54 -3.11
N PHE A 29 2.11 -11.25 -3.77
CA PHE A 29 1.81 -11.79 -5.10
C PHE A 29 2.79 -11.32 -6.18
N PHE A 30 3.25 -10.06 -6.12
CA PHE A 30 4.32 -9.55 -6.98
C PHE A 30 5.66 -10.24 -6.67
N TYR A 31 5.99 -10.49 -5.40
CA TYR A 31 7.24 -11.15 -5.01
C TYR A 31 7.34 -12.59 -5.52
N ILE A 32 6.23 -13.36 -5.50
CA ILE A 32 6.18 -14.71 -6.06
C ILE A 32 6.01 -14.76 -7.60
N ARG A 33 6.00 -13.59 -8.27
CA ARG A 33 5.82 -13.45 -9.73
C ARG A 33 4.53 -14.10 -10.24
N SER A 34 3.41 -13.78 -9.59
CA SER A 34 2.10 -14.28 -10.03
C SER A 34 1.75 -13.82 -11.45
N VAL A 35 1.41 -14.77 -12.33
CA VAL A 35 1.01 -14.49 -13.73
C VAL A 35 -0.19 -13.55 -13.82
N ALA A 36 -1.06 -13.53 -12.81
CA ALA A 36 -2.22 -12.66 -12.76
C ALA A 36 -1.87 -11.15 -12.74
N LEU A 37 -0.65 -10.79 -12.36
CA LEU A 37 -0.18 -9.40 -12.20
C LEU A 37 0.80 -8.98 -13.32
N VAL A 38 0.89 -9.77 -14.40
CA VAL A 38 1.79 -9.48 -15.51
C VAL A 38 1.40 -8.22 -16.28
N GLU A 39 0.11 -7.89 -16.29
CA GLU A 39 -0.44 -6.70 -16.99
C GLU A 39 -0.11 -5.40 -16.25
N ASP A 40 0.09 -5.47 -14.93
CA ASP A 40 0.43 -4.32 -14.07
C ASP A 40 1.92 -3.96 -14.10
N LEU A 41 2.70 -4.71 -14.88
CA LEU A 41 4.14 -4.55 -14.94
C LEU A 41 4.51 -3.40 -15.89
N PRO A 42 5.45 -2.51 -15.52
CA PRO A 42 5.88 -1.39 -16.36
C PRO A 42 6.80 -1.87 -17.50
N LEU A 43 6.26 -2.70 -18.40
CA LEU A 43 7.00 -3.26 -19.52
C LEU A 43 7.23 -2.21 -20.61
N GLY A 44 6.32 -1.25 -20.75
CA GLY A 44 6.37 -0.21 -21.79
C GLY A 44 6.35 -0.79 -23.21
N GLU A 45 6.37 0.07 -24.22
CA GLU A 45 6.55 -0.33 -25.62
C GLU A 45 8.03 -0.63 -25.91
N ARG A 46 8.63 -1.54 -25.13
CA ARG A 46 10.00 -1.98 -25.38
C ARG A 46 9.99 -3.09 -26.40
N ASN A 47 10.64 -2.85 -27.54
CA ASN A 47 10.94 -3.88 -28.52
C ASN A 47 11.98 -4.83 -27.93
N PHE A 48 11.53 -5.98 -27.42
CA PHE A 48 12.41 -7.02 -26.92
C PHE A 48 12.99 -7.80 -28.10
N THR A 49 14.25 -7.55 -28.43
CA THR A 49 14.98 -8.26 -29.49
C THR A 49 15.42 -9.67 -29.08
N SER A 50 15.46 -9.98 -27.78
CA SER A 50 15.89 -11.29 -27.26
C SER A 50 15.01 -11.76 -26.10
N LEU A 51 14.68 -13.06 -26.08
CA LEU A 51 13.84 -13.70 -25.07
C LEU A 51 14.45 -13.60 -23.65
N SER A 52 15.77 -13.70 -23.51
CA SER A 52 16.45 -13.57 -22.20
C SER A 52 16.27 -12.18 -21.59
N ASN A 53 16.44 -11.13 -22.41
CA ASN A 53 16.24 -9.75 -21.99
C ASN A 53 14.79 -9.47 -21.56
N PHE A 54 13.82 -10.15 -22.17
CA PHE A 54 12.42 -10.05 -21.75
C PHE A 54 12.23 -10.58 -20.32
N TYR A 55 12.70 -11.80 -20.03
CA TYR A 55 12.57 -12.39 -18.70
C TYR A 55 13.26 -11.55 -17.61
N ASP A 56 14.45 -11.02 -17.88
CA ASP A 56 15.17 -10.17 -16.93
C ASP A 56 14.41 -8.87 -16.62
N VAL A 57 13.80 -8.24 -17.64
CA VAL A 57 13.03 -7.01 -17.45
C VAL A 57 11.73 -7.28 -16.70
N VAL A 58 11.05 -8.39 -17.02
CA VAL A 58 9.84 -8.84 -16.33
C VAL A 58 10.15 -9.11 -14.85
N GLU A 59 11.18 -9.90 -14.56
CA GLU A 59 11.61 -10.21 -13.21
C GLU A 59 11.90 -8.94 -12.38
N ARG A 60 12.60 -7.97 -12.96
CA ARG A 60 12.85 -6.68 -12.31
C ARG A 60 11.56 -5.88 -12.10
N GLY A 61 10.63 -5.91 -13.04
CA GLY A 61 9.33 -5.25 -12.92
C GLY A 61 8.51 -5.79 -11.74
N TYR A 62 8.49 -7.11 -11.56
CA TYR A 62 7.80 -7.75 -10.43
C TYR A 62 8.38 -7.32 -9.09
N LEU A 63 9.72 -7.37 -8.97
CA LEU A 63 10.39 -6.95 -7.73
C LEU A 63 10.17 -5.46 -7.45
N GLN A 64 10.25 -4.60 -8.46
CA GLN A 64 10.03 -3.16 -8.30
C GLN A 64 8.62 -2.86 -7.77
N ASN A 65 7.60 -3.49 -8.37
CA ASN A 65 6.21 -3.34 -7.93
C ASN A 65 5.99 -3.91 -6.52
N ALA A 66 6.59 -5.07 -6.20
CA ALA A 66 6.53 -5.65 -4.85
C ALA A 66 7.08 -4.69 -3.78
N TYR A 67 8.26 -4.10 -4.01
CA TYR A 67 8.85 -3.14 -3.08
C TYR A 67 8.01 -1.87 -2.95
N ASN A 68 7.46 -1.35 -4.05
CA ASN A 68 6.58 -0.19 -4.02
C ASN A 68 5.31 -0.46 -3.19
N CYS A 69 4.69 -1.64 -3.36
CA CYS A 69 3.53 -2.05 -2.57
C CYS A 69 3.86 -2.18 -1.09
N TRP A 70 5.01 -2.75 -0.73
CA TRP A 70 5.43 -2.85 0.67
C TRP A 70 5.73 -1.49 1.30
N ILE A 71 6.39 -0.58 0.58
CA ILE A 71 6.62 0.80 1.05
C ILE A 71 5.28 1.51 1.26
N ALA A 72 4.35 1.38 0.31
CA ALA A 72 3.01 1.94 0.44
C ALA A 72 2.26 1.35 1.64
N ALA A 73 2.35 0.04 1.88
CA ALA A 73 1.77 -0.60 3.06
C ALA A 73 2.34 -0.01 4.36
N CYS A 74 3.66 0.22 4.43
CA CYS A 74 4.29 0.89 5.57
C CYS A 74 3.75 2.32 5.78
N ILE A 75 3.52 3.08 4.72
CA ILE A 75 2.91 4.42 4.82
C ILE A 75 1.50 4.32 5.39
N TYR A 76 0.70 3.34 4.94
CA TYR A 76 -0.64 3.13 5.50
C TYR A 76 -0.64 2.68 6.97
N VAL A 77 0.39 1.96 7.43
CA VAL A 77 0.59 1.67 8.87
C VAL A 77 0.84 2.97 9.64
N LEU A 78 1.66 3.88 9.11
CA LEU A 78 1.91 5.16 9.76
C LEU A 78 0.65 6.04 9.82
N THR A 79 -0.14 6.09 8.74
CA THR A 79 -1.42 6.81 8.76
C THR A 79 -2.41 6.17 9.71
N PHE A 80 -2.47 4.83 9.79
CA PHE A 80 -3.30 4.11 10.75
C PHE A 80 -2.95 4.51 12.20
N LEU A 81 -1.67 4.51 12.56
CA LEU A 81 -1.21 4.91 13.90
C LEU A 81 -1.55 6.38 14.19
N PHE A 82 -1.34 7.27 13.22
CA PHE A 82 -1.66 8.70 13.38
C PHE A 82 -3.17 8.93 13.55
N SER A 83 -4.01 8.33 12.70
CA SER A 83 -5.47 8.43 12.79
C SER A 83 -6.00 7.79 14.08
N GLY A 84 -5.41 6.67 14.53
CA GLY A 84 -5.70 6.03 15.81
C GLY A 84 -5.40 6.95 17.00
N HIS A 85 -4.23 7.59 16.99
CA HIS A 85 -3.86 8.57 18.03
C HIS A 85 -4.80 9.78 18.04
N GLN A 86 -5.17 10.32 16.87
CA GLN A 86 -6.14 11.42 16.77
C GLN A 86 -7.54 11.01 17.23
N PHE A 87 -7.98 9.78 16.93
CA PHE A 87 -9.25 9.24 17.38
C PHE A 87 -9.29 9.09 18.92
N TYR A 88 -8.22 8.56 19.52
CA TYR A 88 -8.10 8.41 20.97
C TYR A 88 -8.13 9.76 21.71
N LEU A 89 -7.44 10.77 21.20
CA LEU A 89 -7.48 12.12 21.77
C LEU A 89 -8.86 12.78 21.66
N ASN A 90 -9.58 12.54 20.55
CA ASN A 90 -10.93 13.08 20.37
C ASN A 90 -11.98 12.36 21.23
N SER A 91 -11.87 11.05 21.43
CA SER A 91 -12.80 10.28 22.27
C SER A 91 -12.71 10.68 23.75
N ARG A 92 -11.49 10.86 24.27
CA ARG A 92 -11.24 11.37 25.64
C ARG A 92 -11.91 12.71 25.92
N SER A 93 -11.93 13.61 24.94
CA SER A 93 -12.58 14.92 25.10
C SER A 93 -14.09 14.92 24.90
N SER A 94 -14.66 13.89 24.26
CA SER A 94 -16.13 13.72 24.23
C SER A 94 -16.65 13.07 25.51
N LEU A 95 -15.80 12.32 26.24
CA LEU A 95 -16.11 11.68 27.52
C LEU A 95 -15.95 12.60 28.74
N SER A 96 -15.38 13.80 28.61
CA SER A 96 -15.20 14.75 29.72
C SER A 96 -16.41 15.69 29.93
N VAL A 97 -17.62 15.18 29.67
CA VAL A 97 -18.89 15.84 30.06
C VAL A 97 -19.31 15.27 31.41
#